data_AF-A0A2G6NPF5-F1
#
_entry.id   AF-A0A2G6NPF5-F1
#
_cell.length_a   1.000
_cell.length_b   1.000
_cell.length_c   1.000
_cell.angle_alpha   90.00
_cell.angle_beta   90.00
_cell.angle_gamma   90.00
#
_symmetry.space_group_name_H-M   'P 1'
#
loop_
_entity.id
_entity.type
_entity.pdbx_description
1 polymer ?
#
loop_
_entity_poly.entity_id
_entity_poly.type
_entity_poly.pdbx_seq_one_letter_code
_entity_poly.pdbx_strand_id
1 'polypeptide(L)'
;MKKIVIAVLLLFSVSAFAQDNSGVTEDGSGVTLEQQTNPVKPEKANMFQLLQEAKRQIQSRNKQANVYTASAAVDAHPDDSQYFDFLTSGYNQAVLQLKADIVLKKSGRVAIEEAFKYHRKTIPDDLLNDSLRQRVDAKLAKMEAAGDIEGIFGLVNVVVNNAITNNNGGQKGDEKEKKVLKTKVAENIFKKAYSEGFIKEGFDAISGLIPVDTFIVTNENGEVEVGVVAYTTPRSIQFARDLRQGKHSKRTKNEQNCRNPLDVAASLGDEELLGHFGLKYFYNENCRPSLLAYGMDSFIKEDGMNVDYRTESVERARGMADKFIANFLNSDVTAFIEDKKVMQRTIDVFMEAAKENEK
;
A
#
# COMPACT_ATOMS: atom_id res chain seq x y z
N MET A 1 1.97 66.92 -26.04
CA MET A 1 2.19 66.33 -24.70
C MET A 1 0.84 65.82 -24.18
N LYS A 2 0.64 64.50 -24.23
CA LYS A 2 -0.64 63.84 -23.91
C LYS A 2 -0.66 63.47 -22.43
N LYS A 3 -1.64 63.97 -21.67
CA LYS A 3 -1.99 63.46 -20.34
C LYS A 3 -3.08 62.40 -20.55
N ILE A 4 -2.75 61.15 -20.23
CA ILE A 4 -3.68 60.02 -20.24
C ILE A 4 -4.30 59.96 -18.84
N VAL A 5 -5.62 60.10 -18.77
CA VAL A 5 -6.44 59.75 -17.62
C VAL A 5 -6.91 58.32 -17.86
N ILE A 6 -6.46 57.37 -17.04
CA ILE A 6 -6.98 55.99 -17.06
C ILE A 6 -8.13 55.93 -16.06
N ALA A 7 -9.35 55.86 -16.60
CA ALA A 7 -10.55 55.55 -15.84
C ALA A 7 -10.65 54.03 -15.68
N VAL A 8 -10.87 53.62 -14.43
CA VAL A 8 -11.17 52.25 -14.01
C VAL A 8 -12.53 51.85 -14.59
N LEU A 9 -12.56 50.73 -15.32
CA LEU A 9 -13.78 50.03 -15.71
C LEU A 9 -13.62 48.56 -15.33
N LEU A 10 -14.21 48.22 -14.20
CA LEU A 10 -14.46 46.85 -13.73
C LEU A 10 -15.48 46.20 -14.67
N LEU A 11 -15.03 45.21 -15.45
CA LEU A 11 -15.89 44.26 -16.14
C LEU A 11 -15.61 42.88 -15.57
N PHE A 12 -16.51 42.44 -14.67
CA PHE A 12 -16.68 41.05 -14.31
C PHE A 12 -17.02 40.26 -15.58
N SER A 13 -16.09 39.43 -16.04
CA SER A 13 -16.37 38.35 -17.00
C SER A 13 -16.24 37.03 -16.26
N VAL A 14 -17.40 36.54 -15.78
CA VAL A 14 -17.59 35.14 -15.41
C VAL A 14 -17.38 34.32 -16.67
N SER A 15 -16.21 33.69 -16.78
CA SER A 15 -15.94 32.70 -17.81
C SER A 15 -15.84 31.34 -17.13
N ALA A 16 -16.97 30.64 -17.10
CA ALA A 16 -16.98 29.20 -16.99
C ALA A 16 -16.21 28.66 -18.21
N PHE A 17 -15.00 28.16 -17.98
CA PHE A 17 -14.36 27.24 -18.91
C PHE A 17 -14.49 25.83 -18.33
N ALA A 18 -15.55 25.16 -18.81
CA ALA A 18 -15.46 23.74 -19.06
C ALA A 18 -14.27 23.52 -20.00
N GLN A 19 -13.24 22.83 -19.52
CA GLN A 19 -12.29 22.18 -20.39
C GLN A 19 -12.49 20.68 -20.21
N ASP A 20 -13.24 20.16 -21.16
CA ASP A 20 -13.35 18.75 -21.48
C ASP A 20 -11.95 18.17 -21.56
N ASN A 21 -11.62 17.28 -20.62
CA ASN A 21 -10.52 16.35 -20.78
C ASN A 21 -11.05 14.96 -20.41
N SER A 22 -12.09 14.54 -21.14
CA SER A 22 -12.47 13.14 -21.29
C SER A 22 -11.43 12.41 -22.15
N GLY A 23 -10.17 12.44 -21.71
CA GLY A 23 -9.13 11.52 -22.16
C GLY A 23 -9.20 10.29 -21.27
N VAL A 24 -9.72 9.19 -21.79
CA VAL A 24 -9.50 7.85 -21.22
C VAL A 24 -7.98 7.67 -21.12
N THR A 25 -7.42 7.79 -19.92
CA THR A 25 -6.00 7.59 -19.67
C THR A 25 -5.67 6.11 -19.81
N GLU A 26 -5.22 5.71 -21.00
CA GLU A 26 -4.60 4.40 -21.27
C GLU A 26 -3.24 4.19 -20.55
N ASP A 27 -2.91 4.97 -19.54
CA ASP A 27 -1.58 4.95 -18.91
C ASP A 27 -1.68 4.95 -17.38
N GLY A 28 -1.60 3.74 -16.79
CA GLY A 28 -1.68 3.45 -15.36
C GLY A 28 -0.47 3.91 -14.54
N SER A 29 0.03 5.10 -14.83
CA SER A 29 1.23 5.72 -14.23
C SER A 29 1.10 7.24 -14.09
N GLY A 30 0.04 7.85 -14.65
CA GLY A 30 -0.21 9.28 -14.59
C GLY A 30 -1.07 9.70 -13.41
N VAL A 31 -0.83 9.15 -12.21
CA VAL A 31 -1.51 9.66 -11.01
C VAL A 31 -0.70 10.83 -10.48
N THR A 32 -0.80 11.98 -11.16
CA THR A 32 -0.38 13.26 -10.58
C THR A 32 -1.54 13.72 -9.71
N LEU A 33 -1.56 13.30 -8.44
CA LEU A 33 -2.37 14.00 -7.45
C LEU A 33 -1.76 15.40 -7.29
N GLU A 34 -2.60 16.41 -7.05
CA GLU A 34 -2.07 17.71 -6.66
C GLU A 34 -1.20 17.46 -5.43
N GLN A 35 0.11 17.70 -5.58
CA GLN A 35 1.08 17.41 -4.52
C GLN A 35 0.68 18.22 -3.30
N GLN A 36 0.26 17.54 -2.23
CA GLN A 36 0.09 18.22 -0.97
C GLN A 36 1.48 18.62 -0.48
N THR A 37 1.70 19.92 -0.38
CA THR A 37 2.80 20.50 0.39
C THR A 37 2.62 20.04 1.83
N ASN A 38 3.39 19.05 2.28
CA ASN A 38 3.37 18.69 3.69
C ASN A 38 4.04 19.83 4.47
N PRO A 39 3.31 20.50 5.37
CA PRO A 39 3.88 21.63 6.09
C PRO A 39 4.98 21.14 7.05
N VAL A 40 6.01 21.98 7.24
CA VAL A 40 7.08 21.78 8.25
C VAL A 40 6.51 21.54 9.65
N LYS A 41 5.29 22.02 9.91
CA LYS A 41 4.51 21.72 11.10
C LYS A 41 3.20 21.02 10.71
N PRO A 42 3.00 19.75 11.08
CA PRO A 42 1.84 18.99 10.65
C PRO A 42 0.55 19.52 11.27
N GLU A 43 -0.48 19.70 10.42
CA GLU A 43 -1.80 20.13 10.88
C GLU A 43 -2.55 18.98 11.58
N LYS A 44 -3.50 19.35 12.44
CA LYS A 44 -4.42 18.36 13.02
C LYS A 44 -5.40 17.91 11.95
N ALA A 45 -5.38 16.62 11.64
CA ALA A 45 -6.27 16.04 10.65
C ALA A 45 -6.55 14.56 10.95
N ASN A 46 -7.64 14.05 10.37
CA ASN A 46 -7.98 12.64 10.47
C ASN A 46 -7.24 11.84 9.38
N MET A 47 -6.20 11.13 9.77
CA MET A 47 -5.37 10.35 8.84
C MET A 47 -6.18 9.34 8.03
N PHE A 48 -7.13 8.64 8.67
CA PHE A 48 -7.97 7.66 7.99
C PHE A 48 -8.77 8.30 6.85
N GLN A 49 -9.38 9.47 7.07
CA GLN A 49 -10.13 10.19 6.04
C GLN A 49 -9.24 10.57 4.85
N LEU A 50 -8.06 11.17 5.11
CA LEU A 50 -7.09 11.56 4.08
C LEU A 50 -6.68 10.35 3.21
N LEU A 51 -6.32 9.24 3.85
CA LEU A 51 -5.93 8.01 3.16
C LEU A 51 -7.08 7.44 2.30
N GLN A 52 -8.32 7.44 2.82
CA GLN A 52 -9.47 6.95 2.04
C GLN A 52 -9.81 7.86 0.87
N GLU A 53 -9.67 9.17 1.01
CA GLU A 53 -9.87 10.13 -0.07
C GLU A 53 -8.82 9.93 -1.17
N ALA A 54 -7.54 9.89 -0.81
CA ALA A 54 -6.45 9.62 -1.74
C ALA A 54 -6.66 8.29 -2.47
N LYS A 55 -7.03 7.23 -1.74
CA LYS A 55 -7.36 5.92 -2.32
C LYS A 55 -8.46 6.03 -3.38
N ARG A 56 -9.57 6.71 -3.07
CA ARG A 56 -10.69 6.89 -4.02
C ARG A 56 -10.28 7.69 -5.24
N GLN A 57 -9.46 8.72 -5.07
CA GLN A 57 -8.96 9.54 -6.18
C GLN A 57 -8.06 8.73 -7.13
N ILE A 58 -7.18 7.89 -6.60
CA ILE A 58 -6.33 7.02 -7.43
C ILE A 58 -7.17 5.98 -8.17
N GLN A 59 -8.11 5.33 -7.47
CA GLN A 59 -8.97 4.30 -8.06
C GLN A 59 -9.92 4.85 -9.15
N SER A 60 -10.40 6.09 -8.99
CA SER A 60 -11.26 6.72 -10.00
C SER A 60 -10.48 7.05 -11.28
N ARG A 61 -9.20 7.44 -11.15
CA ARG A 61 -8.30 7.77 -12.26
C ARG A 61 -7.69 6.54 -12.93
N ASN A 62 -7.47 5.46 -12.18
CA ASN A 62 -6.87 4.23 -12.67
C ASN A 62 -7.59 3.00 -12.10
N LYS A 63 -8.54 2.46 -12.87
CA LYS A 63 -9.29 1.25 -12.50
C LYS A 63 -8.42 -0.02 -12.40
N GLN A 64 -7.21 0.00 -12.96
CA GLN A 64 -6.26 -1.12 -12.87
C GLN A 64 -5.33 -1.00 -11.66
N ALA A 65 -5.38 0.11 -10.92
CA ALA A 65 -4.59 0.29 -9.71
C ALA A 65 -5.23 -0.45 -8.54
N ASN A 66 -4.47 -1.36 -7.93
CA ASN A 66 -4.77 -1.82 -6.59
C ASN A 66 -4.11 -0.85 -5.63
N VAL A 67 -4.91 -0.15 -4.84
CA VAL A 67 -4.45 0.91 -3.95
C VAL A 67 -4.49 0.44 -2.50
N TYR A 68 -3.44 0.74 -1.77
CA TYR A 68 -3.19 0.32 -0.41
C TYR A 68 -2.83 1.55 0.43
N THR A 69 -3.23 1.53 1.69
CA THR A 69 -3.03 2.64 2.63
C THR A 69 -2.64 2.10 3.99
N ALA A 70 -1.67 2.71 4.65
CA ALA A 70 -1.37 2.45 6.06
C ALA A 70 -0.83 3.72 6.71
N SER A 71 -0.83 3.75 8.04
CA SER A 71 -0.20 4.81 8.81
C SER A 71 0.57 4.26 10.00
N ALA A 72 1.47 5.08 10.53
CA ALA A 72 2.17 4.81 11.78
C ALA A 72 2.31 6.11 12.58
N ALA A 73 1.97 6.05 13.86
CA ALA A 73 2.22 7.13 14.80
C ALA A 73 3.66 7.05 15.33
N VAL A 74 4.28 8.20 15.51
CA VAL A 74 5.60 8.38 16.10
C VAL A 74 5.51 9.43 17.21
N ASP A 75 6.20 9.15 18.31
CA ASP A 75 6.32 10.10 19.42
C ASP A 75 7.42 11.10 19.07
N ALA A 76 7.05 12.16 18.37
CA ALA A 76 7.97 13.19 17.89
C ALA A 76 7.31 14.56 17.93
N HIS A 77 8.07 15.59 18.32
CA HIS A 77 7.66 16.98 18.22
C HIS A 77 8.42 17.65 17.06
N PRO A 78 7.82 18.62 16.31
CA PRO A 78 8.54 19.34 15.25
C PRO A 78 9.80 20.09 15.71
N ASP A 79 9.88 20.41 17.00
CA ASP A 79 11.05 21.05 17.61
C ASP A 79 12.12 20.04 18.06
N ASP A 80 11.88 18.73 17.89
CA ASP A 80 12.86 17.70 18.18
C ASP A 80 13.99 17.74 17.15
N SER A 81 15.23 17.75 17.64
CA SER A 81 16.43 17.65 16.82
C SER A 81 16.47 16.40 15.91
N GLN A 82 15.74 15.34 16.27
CA GLN A 82 15.63 14.09 15.53
C GLN A 82 14.30 13.95 14.79
N TYR A 83 13.53 15.03 14.64
CA TYR A 83 12.17 14.99 14.07
C TYR A 83 12.10 14.24 12.73
N PHE A 84 13.03 14.49 11.81
CA PHE A 84 13.05 13.83 10.50
C PHE A 84 13.45 12.35 10.55
N ASP A 85 14.22 11.95 11.56
CA ASP A 85 14.54 10.53 11.79
C ASP A 85 13.29 9.79 12.27
N PHE A 86 12.49 10.41 13.13
CA PHE A 86 11.19 9.86 13.54
C PHE A 86 10.21 9.78 12.38
N LEU A 87 10.10 10.82 11.55
CA LEU A 87 9.24 10.79 10.35
C LEU A 87 9.65 9.66 9.40
N THR A 88 10.95 9.50 9.16
CA THR A 88 11.49 8.41 8.35
C THR A 88 11.16 7.03 8.96
N SER A 89 11.25 6.90 10.28
CA SER A 89 10.87 5.67 10.98
C SER A 89 9.38 5.37 10.80
N GLY A 90 8.52 6.38 10.98
CA GLY A 90 7.07 6.29 10.75
C GLY A 90 6.73 5.88 9.32
N TYR A 91 7.38 6.49 8.32
CA TYR A 91 7.25 6.10 6.92
C TYR A 91 7.63 4.64 6.68
N ASN A 92 8.79 4.20 7.20
CA ASN A 92 9.25 2.81 7.06
C ASN A 92 8.28 1.82 7.70
N GLN A 93 7.72 2.15 8.86
CA GLN A 93 6.74 1.33 9.55
C GLN A 93 5.41 1.26 8.77
N ALA A 94 4.92 2.38 8.23
CA ALA A 94 3.73 2.41 7.39
C ALA A 94 3.91 1.58 6.10
N VAL A 95 5.06 1.71 5.42
CA VAL A 95 5.39 0.89 4.24
C VAL A 95 5.51 -0.59 4.61
N LEU A 96 6.06 -0.93 5.76
CA LEU A 96 6.12 -2.31 6.24
C LEU A 96 4.72 -2.87 6.48
N GLN A 97 3.83 -2.11 7.12
CA GLN A 97 2.44 -2.49 7.34
C GLN A 97 1.70 -2.70 6.00
N LEU A 98 1.88 -1.79 5.03
CA LEU A 98 1.34 -1.96 3.68
C LEU A 98 1.74 -3.30 3.05
N LYS A 99 3.04 -3.63 3.12
CA LYS A 99 3.56 -4.90 2.58
C LYS A 99 2.96 -6.09 3.31
N ALA A 100 2.82 -6.02 4.64
CA ALA A 100 2.19 -7.06 5.45
C ALA A 100 0.73 -7.28 5.01
N ASP A 101 -0.07 -6.22 4.90
CA ASP A 101 -1.48 -6.31 4.55
C ASP A 101 -1.69 -6.88 3.15
N ILE A 102 -0.82 -6.52 2.19
CA ILE A 102 -0.81 -7.09 0.84
C ILE A 102 -0.62 -8.61 0.89
N VAL A 103 0.39 -9.08 1.63
CA VAL A 103 0.69 -10.50 1.78
C VAL A 103 -0.46 -11.23 2.47
N LEU A 104 -0.97 -10.67 3.57
CA LEU A 104 -2.06 -11.26 4.34
C LEU A 104 -3.34 -11.41 3.50
N LYS A 105 -3.70 -10.37 2.76
CA LYS A 105 -4.85 -10.40 1.84
C LYS A 105 -4.69 -11.48 0.77
N LYS A 106 -3.49 -11.64 0.20
CA LYS A 106 -3.20 -12.69 -0.79
C LYS A 106 -3.26 -14.08 -0.18
N SER A 107 -2.62 -14.29 0.96
CA SER A 107 -2.66 -15.55 1.70
C SER A 107 -4.10 -15.94 2.08
N GLY A 108 -4.92 -14.97 2.50
CA GLY A 108 -6.35 -15.19 2.78
C GLY A 108 -7.12 -15.68 1.56
N ARG A 109 -6.88 -15.11 0.37
CA ARG A 109 -7.48 -15.60 -0.89
C ARG A 109 -7.06 -17.03 -1.21
N VAL A 110 -5.78 -17.35 -1.09
CA VAL A 110 -5.28 -18.72 -1.30
C VAL A 110 -5.92 -19.69 -0.29
N ALA A 111 -6.08 -19.27 0.97
CA ALA A 111 -6.73 -20.07 2.00
C ALA A 111 -8.20 -20.35 1.67
N ILE A 112 -8.94 -19.35 1.19
CA ILE A 112 -10.31 -19.52 0.71
C ILE A 112 -10.38 -20.51 -0.45
N GLU A 113 -9.47 -20.41 -1.44
CA GLU A 113 -9.41 -21.35 -2.56
C GLU A 113 -9.07 -22.78 -2.12
N GLU A 114 -8.15 -22.95 -1.18
CA GLU A 114 -7.85 -24.27 -0.59
C GLU A 114 -9.04 -24.81 0.21
N ALA A 115 -9.79 -23.95 0.91
CA ALA A 115 -11.04 -24.33 1.57
C ALA A 115 -12.10 -24.80 0.57
N PHE A 116 -12.22 -24.14 -0.59
CA PHE A 116 -13.11 -24.60 -1.67
C PHE A 116 -12.66 -25.94 -2.27
N LYS A 117 -11.35 -26.17 -2.44
CA LYS A 117 -10.84 -27.48 -2.85
C LYS A 117 -11.20 -28.58 -1.85
N TYR A 118 -11.10 -28.29 -0.55
CA TYR A 118 -11.55 -29.21 0.50
C TYR A 118 -13.06 -29.45 0.44
N HIS A 119 -13.85 -28.37 0.34
CA HIS A 119 -15.31 -28.44 0.27
C HIS A 119 -15.76 -29.27 -0.94
N ARG A 120 -15.25 -29.01 -2.14
CA ARG A 120 -15.61 -29.77 -3.36
C ARG A 120 -15.24 -31.25 -3.28
N LYS A 121 -14.10 -31.58 -2.67
CA LYS A 121 -13.73 -33.00 -2.42
C LYS A 121 -14.68 -33.69 -1.46
N THR A 122 -15.22 -32.93 -0.52
CA THR A 122 -16.10 -33.41 0.54
C THR A 122 -17.55 -33.50 0.06
N ILE A 123 -18.00 -32.53 -0.74
CA ILE A 123 -19.35 -32.40 -1.28
C ILE A 123 -19.23 -32.21 -2.79
N PRO A 124 -19.31 -33.30 -3.58
CA PRO A 124 -19.18 -33.25 -5.04
C PRO A 124 -20.52 -32.84 -5.71
N ASP A 125 -21.09 -31.71 -5.27
CA ASP A 125 -22.29 -31.08 -5.86
C ASP A 125 -21.90 -29.72 -6.43
N ASP A 126 -21.79 -29.63 -7.75
CA ASP A 126 -21.32 -28.44 -8.44
C ASP A 126 -22.23 -27.23 -8.23
N LEU A 127 -23.56 -27.42 -8.20
CA LEU A 127 -24.52 -26.32 -8.01
C LEU A 127 -24.40 -25.71 -6.61
N LEU A 128 -24.24 -26.56 -5.58
CA LEU A 128 -24.05 -26.11 -4.21
C LEU A 128 -22.69 -25.41 -4.04
N ASN A 129 -21.64 -25.93 -4.66
CA ASN A 129 -20.32 -25.32 -4.68
C ASN A 129 -20.36 -23.91 -5.30
N ASP A 130 -21.01 -23.78 -6.46
CA ASP A 130 -21.10 -22.50 -7.17
C ASP A 130 -21.89 -21.45 -6.37
N SER A 131 -23.01 -21.86 -5.76
CA SER A 131 -23.81 -20.99 -4.89
C SER A 131 -23.05 -20.53 -3.64
N LEU A 132 -22.29 -21.43 -3.00
CA LEU A 132 -21.44 -21.06 -1.88
C LEU A 132 -20.35 -20.08 -2.30
N ARG A 133 -19.69 -20.35 -3.44
CA ARG A 133 -18.62 -19.50 -3.97
C ARG A 133 -19.10 -18.10 -4.28
N GLN A 134 -20.24 -17.94 -4.95
CA GLN A 134 -20.82 -16.62 -5.23
C GLN A 134 -21.04 -15.79 -3.95
N ARG A 135 -21.54 -16.41 -2.88
CA ARG A 135 -21.77 -15.72 -1.59
C ARG A 135 -20.47 -15.34 -0.90
N VAL A 136 -19.48 -16.22 -0.91
CA VAL A 136 -18.17 -15.98 -0.31
C VAL A 136 -17.42 -14.90 -1.09
N ASP A 137 -17.43 -14.94 -2.43
CA ASP A 137 -16.78 -13.93 -3.28
C ASP A 137 -17.38 -12.53 -3.07
N ALA A 138 -18.70 -12.44 -2.92
CA ALA A 138 -19.37 -11.17 -2.61
C ALA A 138 -18.97 -10.62 -1.22
N LYS A 139 -18.79 -11.48 -0.21
CA LYS A 139 -18.30 -11.07 1.11
C LYS A 139 -16.82 -10.70 1.08
N LEU A 140 -16.00 -11.49 0.38
CA LEU A 140 -14.59 -11.24 0.17
C LEU A 140 -14.38 -9.85 -0.43
N ALA A 141 -15.09 -9.51 -1.51
CA ALA A 141 -14.99 -8.18 -2.12
C ALA A 141 -15.29 -7.03 -1.15
N LYS A 142 -16.27 -7.20 -0.24
CA LYS A 142 -16.58 -6.21 0.80
C LYS A 142 -15.48 -6.09 1.85
N MET A 143 -14.98 -7.22 2.35
CA MET A 143 -13.90 -7.28 3.34
C MET A 143 -12.59 -6.71 2.76
N GLU A 144 -12.28 -7.07 1.51
CA GLU A 144 -11.13 -6.54 0.76
C GLU A 144 -11.21 -5.02 0.55
N ALA A 145 -12.41 -4.46 0.39
CA ALA A 145 -12.64 -3.03 0.24
C ALA A 145 -12.49 -2.29 1.59
N ALA A 146 -12.98 -2.92 2.68
CA ALA A 146 -12.88 -2.42 4.04
C ALA A 146 -11.50 -2.57 4.67
N GLY A 147 -10.61 -3.40 4.11
CA GLY A 147 -9.33 -3.74 4.73
C GLY A 147 -9.46 -4.73 5.89
N ASP A 148 -10.57 -5.46 5.95
CA ASP A 148 -10.89 -6.42 7.00
C ASP A 148 -10.16 -7.76 6.77
N ILE A 149 -8.88 -7.80 7.13
CA ILE A 149 -8.04 -9.00 6.98
C ILE A 149 -8.59 -10.18 7.79
N GLU A 150 -9.09 -9.92 8.99
CA GLU A 150 -9.63 -10.95 9.88
C GLU A 150 -10.87 -11.59 9.27
N GLY A 151 -11.77 -10.78 8.73
CA GLY A 151 -12.95 -11.24 8.01
C GLY A 151 -12.62 -12.09 6.80
N ILE A 152 -11.58 -11.73 6.03
CA ILE A 152 -11.10 -12.54 4.89
C ILE A 152 -10.74 -13.96 5.36
N PHE A 153 -9.97 -14.08 6.45
CA PHE A 153 -9.64 -15.39 7.01
C PHE A 153 -10.86 -16.08 7.65
N GLY A 154 -11.81 -15.33 8.22
CA GLY A 154 -13.09 -15.85 8.71
C GLY A 154 -13.91 -16.58 7.63
N LEU A 155 -13.79 -16.19 6.36
CA LEU A 155 -14.44 -16.89 5.24
C LEU A 155 -13.94 -18.34 5.05
N VAL A 156 -12.70 -18.64 5.44
CA VAL A 156 -12.18 -20.01 5.45
C VAL A 156 -13.03 -20.90 6.36
N ASN A 157 -13.33 -20.40 7.56
CA ASN A 157 -14.19 -21.11 8.51
C ASN A 157 -15.60 -21.30 7.96
N VAL A 158 -16.17 -20.33 7.25
CA VAL A 158 -17.49 -20.47 6.61
C VAL A 158 -17.50 -21.66 5.62
N VAL A 159 -16.48 -21.75 4.77
CA VAL A 159 -16.39 -22.82 3.76
C VAL A 159 -16.13 -24.19 4.40
N VAL A 160 -15.19 -24.26 5.34
CA VAL A 160 -14.85 -25.50 6.07
C VAL A 160 -16.02 -25.99 6.92
N ASN A 161 -16.72 -25.08 7.60
CA ASN A 161 -17.92 -25.41 8.38
C ASN A 161 -19.00 -26.01 7.49
N ASN A 162 -19.27 -25.40 6.33
CA ASN A 162 -20.27 -25.90 5.40
C ASN A 162 -19.95 -27.34 4.94
N ALA A 163 -18.67 -27.62 4.65
CA ALA A 163 -18.22 -28.95 4.28
C ALA A 163 -18.46 -29.97 5.40
N ILE A 164 -18.07 -29.66 6.65
CA ILE A 164 -18.16 -30.59 7.78
C ILE A 164 -19.60 -30.82 8.26
N THR A 165 -20.46 -29.78 8.21
CA THR A 165 -21.86 -29.91 8.62
C THR A 165 -22.70 -30.67 7.60
N ASN A 166 -22.43 -30.50 6.30
CA ASN A 166 -23.25 -31.07 5.23
C ASN A 166 -22.75 -32.44 4.75
N ASN A 167 -21.50 -32.83 5.03
CA ASN A 167 -20.97 -34.16 4.67
C ASN A 167 -21.41 -35.28 5.62
N ASN A 168 -21.72 -34.94 6.88
CA ASN A 168 -22.17 -35.94 7.85
C ASN A 168 -23.68 -36.11 7.72
N GLY A 169 -24.12 -37.07 6.89
CA GLY A 169 -25.52 -37.45 6.70
C GLY A 169 -26.26 -37.75 8.00
N GLY A 170 -26.77 -36.72 8.68
CA GLY A 170 -27.64 -36.81 9.86
C GLY A 170 -27.00 -37.35 11.14
N GLN A 171 -25.75 -37.82 11.15
CA GLN A 171 -25.12 -38.29 12.39
C GLN A 171 -24.65 -37.11 13.25
N LYS A 172 -25.29 -37.00 14.43
CA LYS A 172 -24.86 -36.18 15.57
C LYS A 172 -23.51 -36.70 16.10
N GLY A 173 -22.43 -36.50 15.35
CA GLY A 173 -21.07 -36.55 15.93
C GLY A 173 -20.95 -35.50 17.02
N ASP A 174 -20.22 -35.83 18.09
CA ASP A 174 -19.99 -34.96 19.25
C ASP A 174 -19.56 -33.56 18.74
N GLU A 175 -20.21 -32.51 19.26
CA GLU A 175 -19.87 -31.13 18.91
C GLU A 175 -18.40 -30.84 19.18
N LYS A 176 -17.80 -31.48 20.18
CA LYS A 176 -16.37 -31.38 20.47
C LYS A 176 -15.52 -31.97 19.36
N GLU A 177 -15.87 -33.15 18.83
CA GLU A 177 -15.14 -33.78 17.72
C GLU A 177 -15.24 -32.96 16.44
N LYS A 178 -16.44 -32.41 16.14
CA LYS A 178 -16.62 -31.49 15.02
C LYS A 178 -15.78 -30.23 15.18
N LYS A 179 -15.70 -29.67 16.39
CA LYS A 179 -14.87 -28.50 16.69
C LYS A 179 -13.39 -28.78 16.46
N VAL A 180 -12.86 -29.87 17.01
CA VAL A 180 -11.46 -30.26 16.83
C VAL A 180 -11.13 -30.47 15.34
N LEU A 181 -12.03 -31.14 14.60
CA LEU A 181 -11.82 -31.38 13.17
C LEU A 181 -11.80 -30.08 12.37
N LYS A 182 -12.74 -29.15 12.62
CA LYS A 182 -12.79 -27.84 11.98
C LYS A 182 -11.48 -27.07 12.18
N THR A 183 -11.03 -26.97 13.42
CA THR A 183 -9.77 -26.29 13.77
C THR A 183 -8.60 -26.92 13.04
N LYS A 184 -8.47 -28.25 13.07
CA LYS A 184 -7.36 -28.95 12.40
C LYS A 184 -7.35 -28.78 10.88
N VAL A 185 -8.52 -28.82 10.23
CA VAL A 185 -8.63 -28.61 8.77
C VAL A 185 -8.28 -27.17 8.41
N ALA A 186 -8.79 -26.20 9.17
CA ALA A 186 -8.52 -24.79 8.94
C ALA A 186 -7.03 -24.45 9.17
N GLU A 187 -6.41 -24.99 10.23
CA GLU A 187 -4.97 -24.86 10.47
C GLU A 187 -4.12 -25.41 9.32
N ASN A 188 -4.49 -26.55 8.75
CA ASN A 188 -3.75 -27.15 7.63
C ASN A 188 -3.90 -26.31 6.35
N ILE A 189 -5.11 -25.85 6.05
CA ILE A 189 -5.39 -24.94 4.94
C ILE A 189 -4.57 -23.66 5.11
N PHE A 190 -4.55 -23.11 6.32
CA PHE A 190 -3.79 -21.90 6.63
C PHE A 190 -2.29 -22.11 6.44
N LYS A 191 -1.70 -23.16 7.02
CA LYS A 191 -0.26 -23.46 6.85
C LYS A 191 0.13 -23.58 5.38
N LYS A 192 -0.74 -24.23 4.59
CA LYS A 192 -0.53 -24.38 3.15
C LYS A 192 -0.66 -23.04 2.42
N ALA A 193 -1.73 -22.28 2.66
CA ALA A 193 -1.95 -20.99 2.04
C ALA A 193 -0.92 -19.95 2.45
N TYR A 194 -0.44 -20.02 3.68
CA TYR A 194 0.66 -19.21 4.17
C TYR A 194 1.94 -19.57 3.42
N SER A 195 2.29 -20.85 3.26
CA SER A 195 3.47 -21.22 2.48
C SER A 195 3.33 -20.85 0.99
N GLU A 196 2.22 -21.20 0.34
CA GLU A 196 2.04 -21.02 -1.10
C GLU A 196 1.71 -19.58 -1.51
N GLY A 197 0.79 -18.94 -0.80
CA GLY A 197 0.35 -17.56 -1.06
C GLY A 197 1.44 -16.54 -0.76
N PHE A 198 2.25 -16.80 0.25
CA PHE A 198 3.42 -15.98 0.57
C PHE A 198 4.52 -16.12 -0.50
N ILE A 199 4.88 -17.36 -0.90
CA ILE A 199 6.06 -17.63 -1.73
C ILE A 199 5.94 -17.17 -3.18
N LYS A 200 4.74 -17.13 -3.77
CA LYS A 200 4.62 -16.81 -5.20
C LYS A 200 3.82 -15.55 -5.47
N GLU A 201 2.63 -15.43 -4.88
CA GLU A 201 1.71 -14.33 -5.20
C GLU A 201 1.94 -13.09 -4.33
N GLY A 202 2.30 -13.28 -3.05
CA GLY A 202 2.64 -12.20 -2.14
C GLY A 202 3.89 -11.45 -2.59
N PHE A 203 4.94 -12.17 -2.97
CA PHE A 203 6.17 -11.58 -3.53
C PHE A 203 5.90 -10.77 -4.79
N ASP A 204 5.16 -11.34 -5.76
CA ASP A 204 4.81 -10.64 -7.01
C ASP A 204 3.90 -9.43 -6.76
N ALA A 205 3.08 -9.44 -5.70
CA ALA A 205 2.19 -8.33 -5.36
C ALA A 205 2.88 -7.20 -4.58
N ILE A 206 3.86 -7.51 -3.72
CA ILE A 206 4.71 -6.48 -3.09
C ILE A 206 5.67 -5.89 -4.13
N SER A 207 6.12 -6.74 -5.06
CA SER A 207 6.95 -6.33 -6.18
C SER A 207 6.22 -5.29 -7.04
N GLY A 208 6.79 -4.11 -7.20
CA GLY A 208 6.14 -3.05 -7.97
C GLY A 208 5.09 -2.28 -7.18
N LEU A 209 5.09 -2.39 -5.84
CA LEU A 209 4.41 -1.43 -4.96
C LEU A 209 5.10 -0.08 -5.07
N ILE A 210 4.36 0.93 -5.53
CA ILE A 210 4.84 2.30 -5.71
C ILE A 210 4.14 3.19 -4.68
N PRO A 211 4.86 3.77 -3.71
CA PRO A 211 4.36 4.88 -2.91
C PRO A 211 4.00 6.06 -3.82
N VAL A 212 2.86 6.69 -3.60
CA VAL A 212 2.40 7.85 -4.40
C VAL A 212 2.27 9.10 -3.55
N ASP A 213 1.75 8.98 -2.33
CA ASP A 213 1.63 10.09 -1.39
C ASP A 213 2.08 9.68 0.00
N THR A 214 2.59 10.67 0.72
CA THR A 214 2.84 10.61 2.15
C THR A 214 2.12 11.77 2.81
N PHE A 215 1.44 11.51 3.91
CA PHE A 215 0.74 12.51 4.71
C PHE A 215 1.43 12.57 6.08
N ILE A 216 1.65 13.78 6.59
CA ILE A 216 2.14 13.98 7.95
C ILE A 216 1.11 14.84 8.68
N VAL A 217 0.49 14.29 9.72
CA VAL A 217 -0.53 14.98 10.51
C VAL A 217 -0.23 14.86 11.99
N THR A 218 -0.82 15.75 12.79
CA THR A 218 -0.89 15.55 14.24
C THR A 218 -2.22 14.88 14.56
N ASN A 219 -2.20 13.71 15.21
CA ASN A 219 -3.41 12.99 15.58
C ASN A 219 -4.12 13.65 16.79
N GLU A 220 -5.28 13.13 17.18
CA GLU A 220 -6.09 13.67 18.28
C GLU A 220 -5.35 13.67 19.64
N ASN A 221 -4.39 12.74 19.82
CA ASN A 221 -3.57 12.60 21.01
C ASN A 221 -2.37 13.55 21.03
N GLY A 222 -2.12 14.30 19.95
CA GLY A 222 -0.96 15.18 19.82
C GLY A 222 0.30 14.48 19.31
N GLU A 223 0.21 13.22 18.92
CA GLU A 223 1.32 12.47 18.32
C GLU A 223 1.38 12.76 16.81
N VAL A 224 2.57 12.64 16.23
CA VAL A 224 2.74 12.80 14.79
C VAL A 224 2.44 11.47 14.11
N GLU A 225 1.60 11.48 13.09
CA GLU A 225 1.21 10.30 12.34
C GLU A 225 1.62 10.44 10.87
N VAL A 226 2.33 9.43 10.36
CA VAL A 226 2.78 9.35 8.97
C VAL A 226 1.90 8.35 8.23
N GLY A 227 1.16 8.83 7.24
CA GLY A 227 0.32 8.01 6.37
C GLY A 227 0.96 7.81 5.02
N VAL A 228 0.86 6.61 4.46
CA VAL A 228 1.40 6.26 3.14
C VAL A 228 0.30 5.69 2.28
N VAL A 229 0.18 6.21 1.07
CA VAL A 229 -0.64 5.64 0.01
C VAL A 229 0.29 5.04 -1.03
N ALA A 230 0.02 3.80 -1.40
CA ALA A 230 0.80 3.10 -2.42
C ALA A 230 -0.13 2.32 -3.34
N TYR A 231 0.34 2.03 -4.55
CA TYR A 231 -0.43 1.22 -5.49
C TYR A 231 0.42 0.22 -6.25
N THR A 232 -0.25 -0.78 -6.80
CA THR A 232 0.32 -1.68 -7.81
C THR A 232 -0.53 -1.66 -9.07
N THR A 233 0.12 -1.81 -10.22
CA THR A 233 -0.51 -2.08 -11.51
C THR A 233 0.19 -3.25 -12.19
N PRO A 234 -0.43 -3.89 -13.19
CA PRO A 234 0.27 -4.90 -14.00
C PRO A 234 1.59 -4.36 -14.59
N ARG A 235 1.65 -3.06 -14.90
CA ARG A 235 2.86 -2.42 -15.42
C ARG A 235 3.93 -2.20 -14.36
N SER A 236 3.56 -1.77 -13.15
CA SER A 236 4.55 -1.58 -12.08
C SER A 236 5.18 -2.90 -11.63
N ILE A 237 4.37 -3.97 -11.59
CA ILE A 237 4.84 -5.34 -11.33
C ILE A 237 5.82 -5.79 -12.43
N GLN A 238 5.45 -5.59 -13.70
CA GLN A 238 6.32 -5.94 -14.82
C GLN A 238 7.62 -5.12 -14.80
N PHE A 239 7.55 -3.84 -14.47
CA PHE A 239 8.71 -2.98 -14.33
C PHE A 239 9.67 -3.48 -13.24
N ALA A 240 9.15 -3.82 -12.06
CA ALA A 240 9.96 -4.42 -10.99
C ALA A 240 10.58 -5.76 -11.41
N ARG A 241 9.90 -6.55 -12.24
CA ARG A 241 10.43 -7.80 -12.81
C ARG A 241 11.54 -7.54 -13.83
N ASP A 242 11.35 -6.58 -14.72
CA ASP A 242 12.35 -6.23 -15.75
C ASP A 242 13.64 -5.72 -15.10
N LEU A 243 13.53 -4.82 -14.11
CA LEU A 243 14.68 -4.29 -13.39
C LEU A 243 15.48 -5.39 -12.69
N ARG A 244 14.81 -6.31 -11.99
CA ARG A 244 15.47 -7.47 -11.35
C ARG A 244 16.21 -8.37 -12.35
N GLN A 245 15.72 -8.45 -13.58
CA GLN A 245 16.33 -9.25 -14.64
C GLN A 245 17.41 -8.49 -15.43
N GLY A 246 17.71 -7.24 -15.06
CA GLY A 246 18.61 -6.37 -15.83
C GLY A 246 18.07 -6.01 -17.21
N LYS A 247 16.75 -6.06 -17.40
CA LYS A 247 16.08 -5.77 -18.67
C LYS A 247 15.48 -4.37 -18.66
N HIS A 248 15.45 -3.74 -19.82
CA HIS A 248 14.72 -2.49 -20.00
C HIS A 248 13.24 -2.78 -20.20
N SER A 249 12.39 -2.14 -19.38
CA SER A 249 10.95 -2.14 -19.60
C SER A 249 10.55 -1.43 -20.89
N LYS A 250 9.38 -1.81 -21.41
CA LYS A 250 8.81 -1.23 -22.63
C LYS A 250 8.65 0.28 -22.51
N ARG A 251 8.91 0.98 -23.61
CA ARG A 251 8.66 2.43 -23.70
C ARG A 251 7.14 2.69 -23.68
N THR A 252 6.71 3.77 -23.02
CA THR A 252 5.37 4.32 -23.23
C THR A 252 5.29 4.99 -24.61
N LYS A 253 4.10 5.03 -25.18
CA LYS A 253 3.80 5.80 -26.40
C LYS A 253 3.45 7.25 -26.10
N ASN A 254 3.19 7.58 -24.83
CA ASN A 254 2.82 8.92 -24.42
C ASN A 254 4.07 9.75 -24.09
N GLU A 255 4.65 10.36 -25.13
CA GLU A 255 5.88 11.16 -24.99
C GLU A 255 5.71 12.41 -24.12
N GLN A 256 4.47 12.90 -23.94
CA GLN A 256 4.18 14.06 -23.10
C GLN A 256 4.42 13.81 -21.61
N ASN A 257 4.48 12.54 -21.19
CA ASN A 257 4.73 12.14 -19.81
C ASN A 257 6.23 11.87 -19.53
N CYS A 258 7.08 11.95 -20.56
CA CYS A 258 8.51 11.70 -20.44
C CYS A 258 9.21 12.94 -19.89
N ARG A 259 10.06 12.76 -18.88
CA ARG A 259 10.72 13.83 -18.13
C ARG A 259 12.19 13.47 -17.87
N ASN A 260 13.06 14.48 -17.85
CA ASN A 260 14.43 14.28 -17.38
C ASN A 260 14.40 14.04 -15.86
N PRO A 261 15.15 13.06 -15.32
CA PRO A 261 15.25 12.81 -13.88
C PRO A 261 15.62 14.06 -13.05
N LEU A 262 16.49 14.93 -13.58
CA LEU A 262 16.89 16.17 -12.93
C LEU A 262 15.73 17.17 -12.83
N ASP A 263 14.88 17.25 -13.86
CA ASP A 263 13.68 18.09 -13.83
C ASP A 263 12.66 17.55 -12.81
N VAL A 264 12.56 16.22 -12.68
CA VAL A 264 11.68 15.58 -11.69
C VAL A 264 12.18 15.81 -10.26
N ALA A 265 13.50 15.81 -10.06
CA ALA A 265 14.11 16.12 -8.77
C ALA A 265 13.96 17.61 -8.41
N ALA A 266 14.16 18.50 -9.39
CA ALA A 266 14.05 19.95 -9.23
C ALA A 266 12.61 20.47 -9.26
N SER A 267 11.61 19.61 -9.52
CA SER A 267 10.20 20.02 -9.53
C SER A 267 9.64 20.31 -8.15
N LEU A 268 10.41 20.06 -7.10
CA LEU A 268 10.01 20.21 -5.71
C LEU A 268 10.83 21.32 -5.06
N GLY A 269 10.17 22.23 -4.35
CA GLY A 269 10.84 23.19 -3.48
C GLY A 269 11.41 22.53 -2.23
N ASP A 270 12.32 23.23 -1.54
CA ASP A 270 12.97 22.73 -0.32
C ASP A 270 11.96 22.29 0.76
N GLU A 271 10.89 23.06 0.97
CA GLU A 271 9.84 22.71 1.94
C GLU A 271 9.03 21.48 1.51
N GLU A 272 8.76 21.34 0.21
CA GLU A 272 8.03 20.18 -0.31
C GLU A 272 8.84 18.90 -0.17
N LEU A 273 10.17 18.97 -0.36
CA LEU A 273 11.07 17.83 -0.17
C LEU A 273 11.00 17.26 1.25
N LEU A 274 10.72 18.08 2.27
CA LEU A 274 10.60 17.62 3.66
C LEU A 274 9.39 16.70 3.88
N GLY A 275 8.44 16.72 2.95
CA GLY A 275 7.25 15.87 2.94
C GLY A 275 7.37 14.60 2.10
N HIS A 276 8.46 14.43 1.35
CA HIS A 276 8.57 13.39 0.33
C HIS A 276 9.53 12.28 0.75
N PHE A 277 8.98 11.08 0.92
CA PHE A 277 9.72 9.90 1.34
C PHE A 277 9.63 8.78 0.30
N GLY A 278 10.72 8.03 0.15
CA GLY A 278 10.71 6.80 -0.64
C GLY A 278 10.84 7.03 -2.13
N LEU A 279 9.97 6.40 -2.91
CA LEU A 279 10.12 6.28 -4.36
C LEU A 279 9.09 7.11 -5.10
N LYS A 280 9.53 7.76 -6.18
CA LYS A 280 8.68 8.39 -7.19
C LYS A 280 8.87 7.69 -8.52
N TYR A 281 7.77 7.18 -9.06
CA TYR A 281 7.74 6.58 -10.38
C TYR A 281 7.51 7.65 -11.45
N PHE A 282 8.24 7.58 -12.55
CA PHE A 282 8.07 8.48 -13.70
C PHE A 282 8.54 7.80 -15.00
N TYR A 283 8.32 8.43 -16.14
CA TYR A 283 8.96 8.03 -17.40
C TYR A 283 10.13 8.96 -17.69
N ASN A 284 11.32 8.38 -17.92
CA ASN A 284 12.51 9.15 -18.24
C ASN A 284 12.47 9.75 -19.66
N GLU A 285 13.50 10.47 -20.06
CA GLU A 285 13.65 11.07 -21.40
C GLU A 285 13.60 10.05 -22.54
N ASN A 286 13.88 8.78 -22.25
CA ASN A 286 13.73 7.67 -23.17
C ASN A 286 12.32 7.06 -23.15
N CYS A 287 11.36 7.68 -22.48
CA CYS A 287 10.01 7.20 -22.28
C CYS A 287 9.92 5.81 -21.66
N ARG A 288 10.91 5.45 -20.84
CA ARG A 288 10.92 4.19 -20.10
C ARG A 288 10.58 4.44 -18.63
N PRO A 289 9.83 3.53 -18.00
CA PRO A 289 9.53 3.67 -16.58
C PRO A 289 10.84 3.70 -15.78
N SER A 290 10.89 4.57 -14.79
CA SER A 290 12.06 4.89 -13.98
C SER A 290 11.62 5.23 -12.55
N LEU A 291 12.56 5.10 -11.61
CA LEU A 291 12.37 5.48 -10.22
C LEU A 291 13.34 6.58 -9.85
N LEU A 292 12.84 7.54 -9.08
CA LEU A 292 13.62 8.48 -8.31
C LEU A 292 13.41 8.13 -6.83
N ALA A 293 14.47 8.17 -6.03
CA ALA A 293 14.38 7.88 -4.60
C ALA A 293 14.77 9.12 -3.80
N TYR A 294 13.92 9.48 -2.83
CA TYR A 294 14.14 10.55 -1.88
C TYR A 294 14.59 9.95 -0.56
N GLY A 295 15.74 10.39 -0.06
CA GLY A 295 16.25 10.06 1.26
C GLY A 295 16.52 11.34 2.03
N MET A 296 16.31 11.29 3.34
CA MET A 296 16.49 12.42 4.23
C MET A 296 17.36 11.99 5.41
N ASP A 297 18.12 12.93 5.95
CA ASP A 297 18.87 12.77 7.19
C ASP A 297 18.94 14.14 7.87
N SER A 298 19.10 14.12 9.19
CA SER A 298 19.23 15.33 9.99
C SER A 298 20.44 15.23 10.92
N PHE A 299 20.99 16.38 11.33
CA PHE A 299 22.07 16.42 12.31
C PHE A 299 21.93 17.61 13.24
N ILE A 300 22.41 17.45 14.46
CA ILE A 300 22.47 18.51 15.46
C ILE A 300 23.71 19.35 15.19
N LYS A 301 23.53 20.67 15.12
CA LYS A 301 24.66 21.57 14.92
C LYS A 301 25.60 21.56 16.11
N GLU A 302 26.89 21.49 15.83
CA GLU A 302 27.96 21.57 16.82
C GLU A 302 29.08 22.49 16.28
N ASP A 303 29.56 23.37 17.14
CA ASP A 303 30.59 24.35 16.77
C ASP A 303 31.85 23.64 16.30
N GLY A 304 32.33 24.01 15.11
CA GLY A 304 33.51 23.41 14.49
C GLY A 304 33.27 22.10 13.71
N MET A 305 32.14 21.41 13.90
CA MET A 305 31.88 20.09 13.27
C MET A 305 30.79 20.11 12.18
N ASN A 306 30.08 21.23 12.01
CA ASN A 306 28.92 21.33 11.12
C ASN A 306 29.18 20.95 9.65
N VAL A 307 30.39 21.17 9.13
CA VAL A 307 30.74 20.81 7.74
C VAL A 307 30.85 19.30 7.59
N ASP A 308 31.47 18.65 8.57
CA ASP A 308 31.65 17.20 8.59
C ASP A 308 30.29 16.52 8.77
N TYR A 309 29.48 16.96 9.74
CA TYR A 309 28.12 16.43 9.94
C TYR A 309 27.23 16.62 8.72
N ARG A 310 27.33 17.76 8.02
CA ARG A 310 26.59 17.96 6.76
C ARG A 310 27.01 16.95 5.71
N THR A 311 28.31 16.68 5.57
CA THR A 311 28.83 15.72 4.61
C THR A 311 28.36 14.30 4.93
N GLU A 312 28.45 13.90 6.20
CA GLU A 312 27.95 12.60 6.64
C GLU A 312 26.43 12.45 6.46
N SER A 313 25.65 13.52 6.73
CA SER A 313 24.21 13.50 6.52
C SER A 313 23.83 13.33 5.05
N VAL A 314 24.57 13.94 4.13
CA VAL A 314 24.35 13.73 2.69
C VAL A 314 24.58 12.27 2.31
N GLU A 315 25.63 11.63 2.85
CA GLU A 315 25.90 10.22 2.60
C GLU A 315 24.84 9.30 3.25
N ARG A 316 24.35 9.61 4.44
CA ARG A 316 23.25 8.87 5.09
C ARG A 316 21.93 9.00 4.32
N ALA A 317 21.60 10.21 3.88
CA ALA A 317 20.42 10.47 3.04
C ALA A 317 20.51 9.69 1.71
N ARG A 318 21.70 9.65 1.09
CA ARG A 318 21.95 8.84 -0.10
C ARG A 318 21.79 7.35 0.18
N GLY A 319 22.38 6.83 1.26
CA GLY A 319 22.23 5.44 1.66
C GLY A 319 20.77 5.05 1.92
N MET A 320 19.96 5.99 2.43
CA MET A 320 18.52 5.80 2.61
C MET A 320 17.77 5.73 1.28
N ALA A 321 18.08 6.60 0.33
CA ALA A 321 17.53 6.55 -1.03
C ALA A 321 17.87 5.21 -1.71
N ASP A 322 19.12 4.76 -1.60
CA ASP A 322 19.57 3.46 -2.12
C ASP A 322 18.82 2.30 -1.46
N LYS A 323 18.57 2.38 -0.14
CA LYS A 323 17.74 1.40 0.59
C LYS A 323 16.31 1.33 0.04
N PHE A 324 15.69 2.45 -0.34
CA PHE A 324 14.35 2.43 -0.93
C PHE A 324 14.34 1.73 -2.29
N ILE A 325 15.34 1.98 -3.14
CA ILE A 325 15.49 1.28 -4.43
C ILE A 325 15.74 -0.21 -4.19
N ALA A 326 16.65 -0.55 -3.28
CA ALA A 326 16.94 -1.94 -2.92
C ALA A 326 15.68 -2.65 -2.41
N ASN A 327 14.88 -2.01 -1.55
CA ASN A 327 13.63 -2.57 -1.02
C ASN A 327 12.50 -2.74 -2.07
N PHE A 328 12.57 -2.00 -3.18
CA PHE A 328 11.67 -2.16 -4.31
C PHE A 328 12.10 -3.32 -5.21
N LEU A 329 13.40 -3.45 -5.46
CA LEU A 329 13.98 -4.51 -6.28
C LEU A 329 13.99 -5.85 -5.55
N ASN A 330 14.62 -5.86 -4.39
CA ASN A 330 14.64 -6.96 -3.46
C ASN A 330 13.37 -6.81 -2.62
N SER A 331 12.27 -7.36 -3.14
CA SER A 331 11.16 -7.78 -2.29
C SER A 331 11.61 -8.97 -1.44
N ASP A 332 12.74 -8.86 -0.74
CA ASP A 332 13.32 -9.92 0.08
C ASP A 332 12.51 -10.00 1.37
N VAL A 333 11.36 -10.64 1.24
CA VAL A 333 10.53 -11.04 2.36
C VAL A 333 11.26 -12.14 3.16
N THR A 334 12.47 -12.60 2.79
CA THR A 334 13.28 -13.55 3.58
C THR A 334 13.50 -13.06 5.02
N ALA A 335 13.71 -11.77 5.24
CA ALA A 335 13.77 -11.18 6.58
C ALA A 335 12.42 -11.19 7.33
N PHE A 336 11.31 -11.22 6.59
CA PHE A 336 9.94 -11.27 7.11
C PHE A 336 9.44 -12.72 7.23
N ILE A 337 10.06 -13.68 6.52
CA ILE A 337 9.89 -15.15 6.64
C ILE A 337 10.43 -15.64 7.99
N GLU A 338 11.55 -15.07 8.43
CA GLU A 338 12.18 -15.43 9.70
C GLU A 338 11.58 -14.69 10.90
N ASP A 339 10.81 -13.62 10.68
CA ASP A 339 10.15 -12.88 11.74
C ASP A 339 8.92 -13.63 12.26
N LYS A 340 9.18 -14.53 13.21
CA LYS A 340 8.17 -15.29 13.96
C LYS A 340 7.06 -14.40 14.53
N LYS A 341 7.29 -13.10 14.76
CA LYS A 341 6.25 -12.21 15.30
C LYS A 341 5.14 -11.91 14.31
N VAL A 342 5.44 -11.79 13.01
CA VAL A 342 4.38 -11.57 12.01
C VAL A 342 3.60 -12.85 11.77
N MET A 343 4.28 -14.00 11.69
CA MET A 343 3.63 -15.31 11.65
C MET A 343 2.73 -15.50 12.89
N GLN A 344 3.23 -15.18 14.08
CA GLN A 344 2.49 -15.28 15.33
C GLN A 344 1.30 -14.31 15.35
N ARG A 345 1.47 -13.04 14.99
CA ARG A 345 0.39 -12.05 14.90
C ARG A 345 -0.70 -12.47 13.92
N THR A 346 -0.32 -13.11 12.81
CA THR A 346 -1.29 -13.63 11.83
C THR A 346 -2.04 -14.85 12.36
N ILE A 347 -1.34 -15.74 13.07
CA ILE A 347 -1.95 -16.87 13.78
C ILE A 347 -2.87 -16.36 14.90
N ASP A 348 -2.49 -15.29 15.60
CA ASP A 348 -3.24 -14.71 16.71
C ASP A 348 -4.54 -14.07 16.21
N VAL A 349 -4.48 -13.27 15.15
CA VAL A 349 -5.66 -12.75 14.42
C VAL A 349 -6.59 -13.88 13.97
N PHE A 350 -6.03 -15.00 13.51
CA PHE A 350 -6.82 -16.17 13.14
C PHE A 350 -7.48 -16.85 14.36
N MET A 351 -6.75 -16.98 15.46
CA MET A 351 -7.26 -17.50 16.73
C MET A 351 -8.32 -16.58 17.33
N GLU A 352 -8.29 -15.30 17.02
CA GLU A 352 -9.25 -14.28 17.44
C GLU A 352 -10.52 -14.31 16.55
N ALA A 353 -10.37 -14.30 15.24
CA ALA A 353 -11.48 -14.46 14.28
C ALA A 353 -12.23 -15.80 14.41
N ALA A 354 -11.53 -16.86 14.84
CA ALA A 354 -12.13 -18.15 15.18
C ALA A 354 -12.95 -18.12 16.48
N LYS A 355 -12.66 -17.18 17.40
CA LYS A 355 -13.41 -16.98 18.64
C LYS A 355 -14.60 -16.03 18.47
N GLU A 356 -14.50 -15.03 17.59
CA GLU A 356 -15.57 -14.04 17.40
C GLU A 356 -16.77 -14.56 16.60
N ASN A 357 -16.56 -15.50 15.66
CA ASN A 357 -17.66 -16.15 14.93
C ASN A 357 -18.43 -17.20 15.76
N GLU A 358 -18.17 -17.30 17.07
CA GLU A 358 -18.87 -18.17 18.03
C GLU A 358 -19.83 -17.40 18.98
N LYS A 359 -19.99 -16.08 18.81
CA LYS A 359 -21.04 -15.28 19.46
C LYS A 359 -22.12 -14.89 18.45
#